data_AF-A0A0C1RYL4-F1
#
_entry.id   AF-A0A0C1RYL4-F1
#
_cell.length_a   1.000
_cell.length_b   1.000
_cell.length_c   1.000
_cell.angle_alpha   90.00
_cell.angle_beta   90.00
_cell.angle_gamma   90.00
#
_symmetry.space_group_name_H-M   'P 1'
#
loop_
_entity.id
_entity.type
_entity.pdbx_description
1 polymer ?
#
loop_
_entity_poly.entity_id
_entity_poly.type
_entity_poly.pdbx_seq_one_letter_code
_entity_poly.pdbx_strand_id
1 'polypeptide(L)'
;LPKLDIILVKPPLELSTKMVYENLNLRLTRGKNNYSIPRILDLSDIVHVLHNDLESVSLQIYPELADLKKMLLRHGALGALMSGSGPTVFGIFRNGKEAKQALEVIEKELSDQYLLFLAKSL
;
A
#
# COMPACT_ATOMS: atom_id res chain seq x y z
N LEU A 1 -19.34 4.96 -5.60
CA LEU A 1 -18.08 5.05 -4.85
C LEU A 1 -17.46 6.41 -5.14
N PRO A 2 -16.90 7.13 -4.16
CA PRO A 2 -16.18 8.38 -4.43
C PRO A 2 -14.99 8.11 -5.35
N LYS A 3 -14.64 9.07 -6.21
CA LYS A 3 -13.41 8.98 -7.03
C LYS A 3 -12.21 9.06 -6.10
N LEU A 4 -11.36 8.05 -6.14
CA LEU A 4 -10.12 7.97 -5.38
C LEU A 4 -8.96 8.36 -6.28
N ASP A 5 -8.10 9.23 -5.79
CA ASP A 5 -6.82 9.56 -6.41
C ASP A 5 -5.72 8.79 -5.67
N ILE A 6 -4.90 8.04 -6.41
CA ILE A 6 -3.98 7.06 -5.83
C ILE A 6 -2.59 7.22 -6.45
N ILE A 7 -1.55 7.21 -5.61
CA ILE A 7 -0.16 7.04 -6.06
C ILE A 7 0.25 5.60 -5.79
N LEU A 8 0.86 4.95 -6.76
CA LEU A 8 1.51 3.65 -6.60
C LEU A 8 3.02 3.82 -6.69
N VAL A 9 3.74 3.18 -5.79
CA VAL A 9 5.20 3.16 -5.71
C VAL A 9 5.64 1.71 -5.72
N LYS A 10 6.33 1.30 -6.78
CA LYS A 10 6.90 -0.03 -6.92
C LYS A 10 8.42 0.06 -6.77
N PRO A 11 8.99 -0.53 -5.69
CA PRO A 11 10.45 -0.59 -5.54
C PRO A 11 11.07 -1.55 -6.55
N PRO A 12 12.39 -1.45 -6.81
CA PRO A 12 13.14 -2.38 -7.67
C PRO A 12 13.37 -3.74 -6.99
N LEU A 13 12.34 -4.29 -6.36
CA LEU A 13 12.35 -5.58 -5.69
C LEU A 13 11.55 -6.59 -6.52
N GLU A 14 12.13 -7.76 -6.75
CA GLU A 14 11.37 -8.89 -7.26
C GLU A 14 10.93 -9.77 -6.09
N LEU A 15 9.68 -9.58 -5.66
CA LEU A 15 9.06 -10.51 -4.73
C LEU A 15 8.44 -11.65 -5.53
N SER A 16 8.98 -12.86 -5.38
CA SER A 16 8.27 -14.02 -5.90
C SER A 16 7.03 -14.23 -5.04
N THR A 17 5.85 -14.19 -5.67
CA THR A 17 4.58 -14.52 -5.02
C THR A 17 4.70 -15.85 -4.27
N LYS A 18 5.43 -16.82 -4.82
CA LYS A 18 5.74 -18.10 -4.19
C LYS A 18 6.44 -17.95 -2.83
N MET A 19 7.50 -17.13 -2.72
CA MET A 19 8.22 -16.91 -1.45
C MET A 19 7.35 -16.24 -0.39
N VAL A 20 6.50 -15.29 -0.78
CA VAL A 20 5.57 -14.64 0.16
C VAL A 20 4.54 -15.64 0.68
N TYR A 21 3.97 -16.46 -0.21
CA TYR A 21 3.01 -17.51 0.18
C TYR A 21 3.65 -18.67 0.95
N GLU A 22 4.90 -19.05 0.65
CA GLU A 22 5.64 -20.07 1.41
C GLU A 22 5.94 -19.61 2.85
N ASN A 23 6.33 -18.35 3.04
CA ASN A 23 6.49 -17.77 4.37
C ASN A 23 5.15 -17.55 5.10
N LEU A 24 4.05 -17.35 4.36
CA LEU A 24 2.70 -17.32 4.93
C LEU A 24 2.30 -18.68 5.51
N ASN A 25 2.57 -19.77 4.76
CA ASN A 25 2.26 -21.14 5.17
C ASN A 25 3.03 -21.59 6.42
N LEU A 26 4.23 -21.06 6.67
CA LEU A 26 4.97 -21.34 7.90
C LEU A 26 4.31 -20.74 9.16
N ARG A 27 3.34 -19.82 9.02
CA ARG A 27 2.67 -19.13 10.14
C ARG A 27 1.16 -19.39 10.26
N LEU A 28 0.52 -20.08 9.32
CA LEU A 28 -0.92 -20.37 9.39
C LEU A 28 -1.33 -21.39 10.46
N THR A 29 -0.43 -21.81 11.36
CA THR A 29 -0.84 -22.50 12.59
C THR A 29 -1.23 -21.48 13.67
N ARG A 30 -2.55 -21.19 13.69
CA ARG A 30 -3.43 -20.81 14.84
C ARG A 30 -4.15 -19.47 14.67
N GLY A 31 -5.37 -19.53 14.12
CA GLY A 31 -6.40 -18.50 14.34
C GLY A 31 -7.45 -18.49 13.24
N LYS A 32 -8.72 -18.80 13.57
CA LYS A 32 -9.86 -18.63 12.67
C LYS A 32 -10.08 -17.13 12.43
N ASN A 33 -9.82 -16.61 11.24
CA ASN A 33 -10.13 -15.22 10.89
C ASN A 33 -11.49 -15.12 10.19
N ASN A 34 -12.40 -14.36 10.81
CA ASN A 34 -13.70 -13.97 10.27
C ASN A 34 -13.51 -12.79 9.32
N TYR A 35 -13.52 -13.03 8.01
CA TYR A 35 -13.51 -11.97 7.00
C TYR A 35 -14.91 -11.34 6.90
N SER A 36 -15.13 -10.24 7.60
CA SER A 36 -16.29 -9.38 7.36
C SER A 36 -15.80 -8.14 6.62
N ILE A 37 -16.04 -8.06 5.32
CA ILE A 37 -15.76 -6.84 4.53
C ILE A 37 -16.87 -5.84 4.85
N PRO A 38 -16.65 -4.78 5.64
CA PRO A 38 -17.69 -3.80 5.91
C PRO A 38 -17.94 -2.99 4.64
N ARG A 39 -19.18 -2.54 4.47
CA ARG A 39 -19.57 -1.69 3.36
C ARG A 39 -18.77 -0.39 3.46
N ILE A 40 -17.87 -0.17 2.51
CA ILE A 40 -17.02 1.03 2.42
C ILE A 40 -17.91 2.23 2.05
N LEU A 41 -18.17 3.13 3.00
CA LEU A 41 -18.90 4.38 2.77
C LEU A 41 -17.98 5.62 2.77
N ASP A 42 -16.94 5.67 3.62
CA ASP A 42 -16.04 6.83 3.73
C ASP A 42 -14.54 6.48 3.71
N LEU A 43 -13.71 7.47 3.35
CA LEU A 43 -12.24 7.35 3.29
C LEU A 43 -11.59 6.95 4.62
N SER A 44 -12.19 7.30 5.77
CA SER A 44 -11.73 6.87 7.09
C SER A 44 -11.97 5.38 7.36
N ASP A 45 -13.07 4.84 6.82
CA ASP A 45 -13.42 3.42 6.97
C ASP A 45 -12.53 2.54 6.09
N ILE A 46 -12.14 3.06 4.92
CA ILE A 46 -11.12 2.49 4.04
C ILE A 46 -9.83 2.27 4.85
N VAL A 47 -9.33 3.30 5.55
CA VAL A 47 -8.09 3.18 6.33
C VAL A 47 -8.18 2.16 7.49
N HIS A 48 -9.33 2.05 8.17
CA HIS A 48 -9.53 1.11 9.28
C HIS A 48 -9.69 -0.35 8.83
N VAL A 49 -10.38 -0.59 7.71
CA VAL A 49 -10.58 -1.94 7.16
C VAL A 49 -9.32 -2.48 6.49
N LEU A 50 -8.43 -1.59 6.05
CA LEU A 50 -7.24 -1.95 5.29
C LEU A 50 -6.04 -2.39 6.14
N HIS A 51 -6.21 -2.60 7.44
CA HIS A 51 -5.25 -3.31 8.26
C HIS A 51 -5.20 -4.79 7.82
N ASN A 52 -4.40 -5.09 6.81
CA ASN A 52 -4.35 -6.39 6.15
C ASN A 52 -3.36 -7.30 6.89
N ASP A 53 -3.77 -8.52 7.29
CA ASP A 53 -2.91 -9.47 8.00
C ASP A 53 -1.60 -9.82 7.24
N LEU A 54 -1.62 -9.67 5.91
CA LEU A 54 -0.45 -9.86 5.03
C LEU A 54 0.61 -8.77 5.19
N GLU A 55 0.22 -7.59 5.64
CA GLU A 55 1.12 -6.45 5.78
C GLU A 55 2.15 -6.71 6.89
N SER A 56 1.70 -7.27 8.01
CA SER A 56 2.58 -7.62 9.13
C SER A 56 3.69 -8.60 8.75
N VAL A 57 3.42 -9.52 7.82
CA VAL A 57 4.42 -10.48 7.31
C VAL A 57 5.35 -9.82 6.31
N SER A 58 4.81 -9.08 5.33
CA SER A 58 5.64 -8.42 4.31
C SER A 58 6.51 -7.30 4.88
N LEU A 59 6.04 -6.53 5.87
CA LEU A 59 6.84 -5.50 6.54
C LEU A 59 7.96 -6.09 7.41
N GLN A 60 7.77 -7.29 7.97
CA GLN A 60 8.84 -7.99 8.69
C GLN A 60 9.94 -8.48 7.76
N ILE A 61 9.59 -8.91 6.55
CA ILE A 61 10.56 -9.42 5.57
C ILE A 61 11.21 -8.25 4.79
N TYR A 62 10.47 -7.18 4.52
CA TYR A 62 10.92 -6.02 3.75
C TYR A 62 10.60 -4.70 4.47
N PRO A 63 11.47 -4.26 5.41
CA PRO A 63 11.28 -3.01 6.16
C PRO A 63 11.16 -1.77 5.26
N GLU A 64 11.79 -1.79 4.09
CA GLU A 64 11.71 -0.74 3.07
C GLU A 64 10.27 -0.41 2.66
N LEU A 65 9.37 -1.40 2.66
CA LEU A 65 7.95 -1.19 2.37
C LEU A 65 7.29 -0.33 3.46
N ALA A 66 7.73 -0.45 4.72
CA ALA A 66 7.26 0.40 5.80
C ALA A 66 7.67 1.86 5.59
N ASP A 67 8.88 2.07 5.07
CA ASP A 67 9.40 3.40 4.81
C ASP A 67 8.68 4.05 3.61
N LEU A 68 8.36 3.28 2.56
CA LEU A 68 7.50 3.75 1.48
C LEU A 68 6.10 4.14 1.97
N LYS A 69 5.50 3.35 2.88
CA LYS A 69 4.22 3.69 3.51
C LYS A 69 4.29 5.01 4.27
N LYS A 70 5.29 5.16 5.14
CA LYS A 70 5.50 6.38 5.93
C LYS A 70 5.78 7.59 5.03
N MET A 71 6.53 7.39 3.95
CA MET A 71 6.80 8.43 2.96
C MET A 71 5.51 8.92 2.31
N LEU A 72 4.64 8.01 1.85
CA LEU A 72 3.34 8.39 1.27
C LEU A 72 2.47 9.15 2.27
N LEU A 73 2.42 8.71 3.53
CA LEU A 73 1.68 9.41 4.59
C LEU A 73 2.27 10.80 4.89
N ARG A 74 3.61 10.93 4.95
CA ARG A 74 4.30 12.22 5.12
C ARG A 74 3.99 13.20 4.00
N HIS A 75 3.76 12.71 2.79
CA HIS A 75 3.41 13.52 1.61
C HIS A 75 1.89 13.72 1.44
N GLY A 76 1.09 13.42 2.46
CA GLY A 76 -0.33 13.78 2.50
C GLY A 76 -1.30 12.68 2.05
N ALA A 77 -0.85 11.44 1.91
CA ALA A 77 -1.77 10.32 1.75
C ALA A 77 -2.67 10.18 3.00
N LEU A 78 -3.98 10.03 2.80
CA LEU A 78 -4.96 9.74 3.85
C LEU A 78 -4.79 8.33 4.42
N GLY A 79 -4.29 7.42 3.60
CA GLY A 79 -3.90 6.07 3.97
C GLY A 79 -2.90 5.54 2.96
N ALA A 80 -1.97 4.70 3.43
CA ALA A 80 -1.00 4.03 2.57
C ALA A 80 -0.95 2.55 2.93
N LEU A 81 -0.74 1.68 1.94
CA LEU A 81 -0.89 0.22 2.04
C LEU A 81 -0.06 -0.50 0.97
N MET A 82 0.17 -1.80 1.17
CA MET A 82 0.74 -2.66 0.14
C MET A 82 -0.36 -3.28 -0.73
N SER A 83 -0.12 -3.39 -2.04
CA SER A 83 -1.01 -4.07 -2.98
C SER A 83 -0.70 -5.58 -3.02
N GLY A 84 -1.65 -6.42 -2.58
CA GLY A 84 -1.54 -7.87 -2.61
C GLY A 84 -0.35 -8.42 -1.80
N SER A 85 0.48 -9.27 -2.41
CA SER A 85 1.73 -9.79 -1.82
C SER A 85 2.89 -8.80 -1.90
N GLY A 86 2.68 -7.59 -2.44
CA GLY A 86 3.73 -6.62 -2.71
C GLY A 86 4.47 -6.87 -4.04
N PRO A 87 5.54 -6.08 -4.31
CA PRO A 87 6.12 -5.06 -3.43
C PRO A 87 5.50 -3.67 -3.59
N THR A 88 4.50 -3.51 -4.45
CA THR A 88 3.91 -2.19 -4.72
C THR A 88 3.19 -1.66 -3.49
N VAL A 89 3.57 -0.46 -3.04
CA VAL A 89 2.89 0.30 -2.00
C VAL A 89 2.07 1.40 -2.68
N PHE A 90 0.86 1.66 -2.20
CA PHE A 90 0.01 2.72 -2.72
C PHE A 90 -0.48 3.63 -1.61
N GLY A 91 -0.69 4.90 -1.93
CA GLY A 91 -1.25 5.93 -1.06
C GLY A 91 -2.51 6.53 -1.67
N ILE A 92 -3.55 6.73 -0.88
CA ILE A 92 -4.81 7.34 -1.29
C ILE A 92 -4.80 8.81 -0.90
N PHE A 93 -5.15 9.68 -1.84
CA PHE A 93 -5.15 11.13 -1.68
C PHE A 93 -6.56 11.67 -1.79
N ARG A 94 -6.79 12.84 -1.18
CA ARG A 94 -8.09 13.47 -1.15
C ARG A 94 -8.58 13.88 -2.54
N ASN A 95 -7.66 14.28 -3.41
CA ASN A 95 -7.94 14.71 -4.77
C ASN A 95 -6.68 14.66 -5.64
N GLY A 96 -6.89 14.72 -6.95
CA GLY A 96 -5.81 14.60 -7.94
C GLY A 96 -4.81 15.75 -7.96
N LYS A 97 -5.13 16.91 -7.37
CA LYS A 97 -4.16 18.00 -7.23
C LYS A 97 -3.13 17.65 -6.16
N GLU A 98 -3.59 17.22 -4.99
CA GLU A 98 -2.72 16.78 -3.90
C GLU A 98 -1.87 15.56 -4.32
N ALA A 99 -2.48 14.59 -5.01
CA ALA A 99 -1.75 13.42 -5.51
C ALA A 99 -0.64 13.80 -6.51
N LYS A 100 -0.89 14.75 -7.42
CA LYS A 100 0.14 15.22 -8.36
C LYS A 100 1.28 15.96 -7.67
N GLN A 101 0.95 16.85 -6.73
CA GLN A 101 1.95 17.59 -5.97
C GLN A 101 2.85 16.65 -5.15
N ALA A 102 2.24 15.65 -4.50
CA ALA A 102 2.99 14.62 -3.80
C ALA A 102 3.89 13.82 -4.76
N LEU A 103 3.36 13.39 -5.92
CA LEU A 103 4.12 12.64 -6.92
C LEU A 103 5.39 13.39 -7.37
N GLU A 104 5.29 14.68 -7.70
CA GLU A 104 6.42 15.51 -8.14
C GLU A 104 7.52 15.67 -7.08
N VAL A 105 7.16 15.62 -5.79
CA VAL A 105 8.12 15.67 -4.69
C VAL A 105 8.76 14.30 -4.50
N ILE A 106 7.95 13.24 -4.50
CA ILE A 106 8.42 11.87 -4.28
C ILE A 106 9.36 11.43 -5.41
N GLU A 107 9.08 11.80 -6.67
CA GLU A 107 9.97 11.53 -7.82
C GLU A 107 11.38 12.12 -7.63
N LYS A 108 11.55 13.17 -6.82
CA LYS A 108 12.86 13.76 -6.51
C LYS A 108 13.54 13.13 -5.29
N GLU A 109 12.76 12.50 -4.41
CA GLU A 109 13.27 11.83 -3.20
C GLU A 109 13.69 10.38 -3.48
N LEU A 110 13.01 9.71 -4.42
CA LEU A 110 13.31 8.32 -4.79
C LEU A 110 14.31 8.25 -5.94
N SER A 111 15.06 7.14 -6.00
CA SER A 111 15.94 6.88 -7.14
C SER A 111 15.12 6.47 -8.37
N ASP A 112 15.71 6.62 -9.56
CA ASP A 112 15.10 6.23 -10.85
C ASP A 112 14.76 4.73 -10.96
N GLN A 113 15.18 3.92 -9.98
CA GLN A 113 14.86 2.51 -9.92
C GLN A 113 13.44 2.24 -9.38
N TYR A 114 12.82 3.22 -8.72
CA TYR A 114 11.43 3.12 -8.27
C TYR A 114 10.49 3.53 -9.40
N LEU A 115 9.46 2.71 -9.64
CA LEU A 115 8.42 3.06 -10.58
C LEU A 115 7.26 3.73 -9.84
N LEU A 116 6.91 4.94 -10.27
CA LEU A 116 5.80 5.72 -9.73
C LEU A 116 4.66 5.82 -10.74
N PHE A 117 3.43 5.66 -10.27
CA PHE A 117 2.23 5.76 -11.10
C PHE A 117 1.14 6.55 -10.39
N LEU A 118 0.45 7.39 -11.15
CA LEU A 118 -0.78 8.04 -10.71
C LEU A 118 -2.00 7.30 -11.28
N ALA A 119 -2.91 6.90 -10.42
CA ALA A 119 -4.14 6.20 -10.78
C ALA A 119 -5.38 6.91 -10.23
N LYS A 120 -6.52 6.66 -10.87
CA LYS A 120 -7.85 7.13 -10.44
C LYS A 120 -8.81 5.95 -10.43
N SER A 121 -9.68 5.86 -9.43
CA SER A 121 -10.77 4.88 -9.45
C SER A 121 -11.82 5.26 -10.51
N LEU A 122 -12.40 4.25 -11.16
CA LEU A 122 -13.48 4.39 -12.15
C LEU A 122 -14.79 4.85 -11.50
#